data_AF-A0A6C0JKT7-F1
#
_entry.id   AF-A0A6C0JKT7-F1
#
_cell.length_a   1.000
_cell.length_b   1.000
_cell.length_c   1.000
_cell.angle_alpha   90.00
_cell.angle_beta   90.00
_cell.angle_gamma   90.00
#
_symmetry.space_group_name_H-M   'P 1'
#
loop_
_entity.id
_entity.type
_entity.pdbx_description
1 polymer ?
#
loop_
_entity_poly.entity_id
_entity_poly.type
_entity_poly.pdbx_seq_one_letter_code
_entity_poly.pdbx_strand_id
1 'polypeptide(L)'
;MYHNSTNICKYCNRGYKQKFNLDRHVQTCEFLSKSKREQDNEIDSYEKLPTQKEMFLLIQELSLRIGKIEKENADLKNSVRVKIKRNFNDILNESSKPDISYNEFIELLLNSVENYLDIVFNTNLLKGIYDLFTHFIEKYDDKLPIRSYDVKPNKFYIYDTNKKWVLLSNSDIDHLIASISYRFLVEFNRCWYLVNKDKIENEETYKIMYMNYYLKILGGDRMNDEKRNTQVRSFIYNKLKRNIRSQCLEINS
;
A
#
# COMPACT_ATOMS: atom_id res chain seq x y z
N MET A 1 -21.77 -16.94 -43.89
CA MET A 1 -22.71 -15.97 -44.50
C MET A 1 -22.23 -14.57 -44.14
N TYR A 2 -21.80 -13.79 -45.13
CA TYR A 2 -21.28 -12.43 -44.97
C TYR A 2 -22.43 -11.47 -44.67
N HIS A 3 -22.45 -10.85 -43.49
CA HIS A 3 -23.33 -9.72 -43.23
C HIS A 3 -22.74 -8.47 -43.88
N ASN A 4 -23.22 -8.14 -45.09
CA ASN A 4 -22.98 -6.84 -45.72
C ASN A 4 -23.54 -5.74 -44.82
N SER A 5 -22.66 -5.06 -44.10
CA SER A 5 -23.01 -3.93 -43.24
C SER A 5 -23.25 -2.72 -44.14
N THR A 6 -24.46 -2.55 -44.68
CA THR A 6 -24.77 -1.47 -45.63
C THR A 6 -24.88 -0.08 -44.99
N ASN A 7 -24.79 0.04 -43.67
CA ASN A 7 -24.90 1.30 -42.95
C ASN A 7 -23.57 1.66 -42.26
N ILE A 8 -22.65 2.27 -43.00
CA ILE A 8 -21.32 2.69 -42.49
C ILE A 8 -21.27 4.22 -42.43
N CYS A 9 -20.73 4.77 -41.33
CA CYS A 9 -20.51 6.20 -41.20
C CYS A 9 -19.33 6.66 -42.07
N LYS A 10 -19.53 7.65 -42.94
CA LYS A 10 -18.48 8.21 -43.80
C LYS A 10 -17.38 9.00 -43.05
N TYR A 11 -17.62 9.41 -41.81
CA TYR A 11 -16.69 10.23 -41.02
C TYR A 11 -15.80 9.41 -40.09
N CYS A 12 -16.29 8.29 -39.54
CA CYS A 12 -15.53 7.45 -38.60
C CYS A 12 -15.48 5.96 -38.97
N ASN A 13 -16.06 5.58 -40.13
CA ASN A 13 -16.11 4.21 -40.65
C ASN A 13 -16.75 3.16 -39.72
N ARG A 14 -17.53 3.57 -38.71
CA ARG A 14 -18.30 2.64 -37.86
C ARG A 14 -19.49 2.05 -38.63
N GLY A 15 -19.66 0.73 -38.50
CA GLY A 15 -20.81 -0.01 -39.02
C GLY A 15 -21.98 -0.06 -38.04
N TYR A 16 -23.19 0.12 -38.56
CA TYR A 16 -24.45 0.15 -37.81
C TYR A 16 -25.40 -0.93 -38.31
N LYS A 17 -26.14 -1.56 -37.40
CA LYS A 17 -27.11 -2.62 -37.74
C LYS A 17 -28.36 -2.09 -38.45
N GLN A 18 -28.77 -0.86 -38.16
CA GLN A 18 -30.00 -0.26 -38.66
C GLN A 18 -29.72 1.18 -39.12
N LYS A 19 -30.39 1.59 -40.20
CA LYS A 19 -30.21 2.91 -40.84
C LYS A 19 -30.46 4.08 -39.88
N PHE A 20 -31.52 4.01 -39.06
CA PHE A 20 -31.82 5.11 -38.12
C PHE A 20 -30.71 5.35 -37.08
N ASN A 21 -29.96 4.31 -36.69
CA ASN A 21 -28.83 4.47 -35.77
C ASN A 21 -27.64 5.14 -36.46
N LEU A 22 -27.43 4.87 -37.75
CA LEU A 22 -26.46 5.58 -38.58
C LEU A 22 -26.86 7.04 -38.72
N ASP A 23 -28.11 7.31 -39.09
CA ASP A 23 -28.61 8.68 -39.31
C ASP A 23 -28.46 9.53 -38.04
N ARG A 24 -28.79 8.98 -36.86
CA ARG A 24 -28.58 9.65 -35.57
C ARG A 24 -27.10 9.90 -35.27
N HIS A 25 -26.22 8.94 -35.56
CA HIS A 25 -24.79 9.07 -35.32
C HIS A 25 -24.12 10.09 -36.25
N VAL A 26 -24.49 10.11 -37.54
CA VAL A 26 -23.86 10.95 -38.57
C VAL A 26 -23.96 12.42 -38.22
N GLN A 27 -25.11 12.87 -37.68
CA GLN A 27 -25.30 14.27 -37.28
C GLN A 27 -24.24 14.74 -36.27
N THR A 28 -23.95 13.94 -35.25
CA THR A 28 -22.93 14.29 -34.26
C THR A 28 -21.52 14.01 -34.77
N CYS A 29 -21.33 12.95 -35.55
CA CYS A 29 -20.03 12.54 -36.05
C CYS A 29 -19.46 13.51 -37.10
N GLU A 30 -20.34 14.10 -37.91
CA GLU A 30 -19.99 15.15 -38.86
C GLU A 30 -19.35 16.34 -38.14
N PHE A 31 -20.06 16.89 -37.16
CA PHE A 31 -19.57 17.99 -36.34
C PHE A 31 -18.23 17.67 -35.67
N LEU A 32 -18.11 16.48 -35.07
CA LEU A 32 -16.88 16.05 -34.40
C LEU A 32 -15.70 15.80 -35.36
N SER A 33 -15.96 15.59 -36.65
CA SER A 33 -14.92 15.39 -37.66
C SER A 33 -14.34 16.69 -38.22
N LYS A 34 -15.02 17.82 -38.00
CA LYS A 34 -14.55 19.16 -38.39
C LYS A 34 -13.37 19.61 -37.52
N SER A 35 -12.54 20.52 -38.04
CA SER A 35 -11.46 21.12 -37.26
C SER A 35 -12.01 21.98 -36.11
N LYS A 36 -11.18 22.22 -35.08
CA LYS A 36 -11.58 23.03 -33.92
C LYS A 36 -12.11 24.42 -34.33
N ARG A 37 -11.44 25.06 -35.30
CA ARG A 37 -11.83 26.36 -35.83
C ARG A 37 -13.18 26.33 -36.56
N GLU A 38 -13.47 25.26 -37.30
CA GLU A 38 -14.76 25.08 -37.99
C GLU A 38 -15.89 24.78 -37.00
N GLN A 39 -15.61 23.99 -35.96
CA GLN A 39 -16.57 23.73 -34.89
C GLN A 39 -16.97 25.01 -34.16
N ASP A 40 -15.98 25.83 -33.78
CA ASP A 40 -16.23 27.09 -33.05
C ASP A 40 -17.03 28.07 -33.92
N ASN A 41 -16.72 28.17 -35.23
CA ASN A 41 -17.49 28.97 -36.18
C ASN A 41 -18.95 28.50 -36.36
N GLU A 42 -19.20 27.18 -36.34
CA GLU A 42 -20.57 26.63 -36.44
C GLU A 42 -21.38 26.84 -35.16
N ILE A 43 -20.73 26.72 -34.00
CA ILE A 43 -21.34 27.03 -32.69
C ILE A 43 -21.77 28.50 -32.64
N ASP A 44 -20.93 29.41 -33.17
CA ASP A 44 -21.20 30.84 -33.22
C ASP A 44 -22.13 31.26 -34.38
N SER A 45 -22.45 30.32 -35.29
CA SER A 45 -23.36 30.60 -36.41
C SER A 45 -24.83 30.61 -35.97
N TYR A 46 -25.64 31.48 -36.56
CA TYR A 46 -27.10 31.52 -36.37
C TYR A 46 -27.84 30.39 -37.11
N GLU A 47 -27.27 29.18 -37.11
CA GLU A 47 -27.95 28.02 -37.69
C GLU A 47 -29.17 27.61 -36.88
N LYS A 48 -30.08 26.90 -37.56
CA LYS A 48 -31.36 26.47 -37.01
C LYS A 48 -31.11 25.49 -35.86
N LEU A 49 -31.44 25.90 -34.63
CA LEU A 49 -31.29 25.05 -33.46
C LEU A 49 -32.08 23.73 -33.61
N PRO A 50 -31.56 22.62 -33.05
CA PRO A 50 -32.30 21.37 -33.00
C PRO A 50 -33.67 21.56 -32.36
N THR A 51 -34.67 20.86 -32.87
CA THR A 51 -35.98 20.79 -32.20
C THR A 51 -35.83 20.14 -30.82
N GLN A 52 -36.76 20.42 -29.92
CA GLN A 52 -36.77 19.82 -28.57
C GLN A 52 -36.74 18.28 -28.61
N LYS A 53 -37.36 17.68 -29.64
CA LYS A 53 -37.34 16.23 -29.88
C LYS A 53 -35.96 15.74 -30.28
N GLU A 54 -35.26 16.43 -31.18
CA GLU A 54 -33.90 16.09 -31.59
C GLU A 54 -32.90 16.26 -30.43
N MET A 55 -33.05 17.33 -29.65
CA MET A 55 -32.26 17.55 -28.44
C MET A 55 -32.47 16.43 -27.41
N PHE A 56 -33.71 15.99 -27.18
CA PHE A 56 -33.99 14.88 -26.29
C PHE A 56 -33.38 13.56 -26.78
N LEU A 57 -33.41 13.28 -28.09
CA LEU A 57 -32.76 12.10 -28.67
C LEU A 57 -31.23 12.14 -28.49
N LEU A 58 -30.61 13.32 -28.61
CA LEU A 58 -29.18 13.51 -28.33
C LEU A 58 -28.86 13.24 -26.85
N ILE A 59 -29.68 13.75 -25.92
CA ILE A 59 -29.50 13.52 -24.47
C ILE A 59 -29.61 12.03 -24.14
N GLN A 60 -30.58 11.32 -24.74
CA GLN A 60 -30.72 9.86 -24.57
C GLN A 60 -29.49 9.11 -25.08
N GLU A 61 -28.98 9.45 -26.26
CA GLU A 61 -27.78 8.83 -26.82
C GLU A 61 -26.54 9.11 -25.96
N LEU A 62 -26.38 10.34 -25.46
CA LEU A 62 -25.30 10.71 -24.54
C LEU A 62 -25.39 9.92 -23.24
N SER A 63 -26.59 9.78 -22.66
CA SER A 63 -26.82 9.02 -21.43
C SER A 63 -26.41 7.56 -21.58
N LEU A 64 -26.77 6.92 -22.70
CA LEU A 64 -26.36 5.55 -23.01
C LEU A 64 -24.85 5.43 -23.19
N ARG A 65 -24.22 6.40 -23.85
CA ARG A 65 -22.77 6.41 -24.08
C ARG A 65 -21.98 6.64 -22.79
N ILE A 66 -22.46 7.51 -21.90
CA ILE A 66 -21.89 7.73 -20.57
C ILE A 66 -21.95 6.42 -19.77
N GLY A 67 -23.11 5.77 -19.68
CA GLY A 67 -23.23 4.50 -18.96
C GLY A 67 -22.31 3.40 -19.51
N LYS A 68 -22.10 3.35 -20.83
CA LYS A 68 -21.13 2.44 -21.45
C LYS A 68 -19.69 2.77 -21.05
N ILE A 69 -19.29 4.04 -21.10
CA ILE A 69 -17.95 4.49 -20.72
C ILE A 69 -17.69 4.22 -19.23
N GLU A 70 -18.66 4.47 -18.36
CA GLU A 70 -18.55 4.18 -16.93
C GLU A 70 -18.33 2.69 -16.67
N LYS A 71 -19.07 1.83 -17.37
CA LYS A 71 -18.91 0.37 -17.28
C LYS A 71 -17.53 -0.07 -17.78
N GLU A 72 -17.11 0.40 -18.95
CA GLU A 72 -15.77 0.09 -19.50
C GLU A 72 -14.66 0.57 -18.55
N ASN A 73 -14.80 1.73 -17.94
CA ASN A 73 -13.88 2.22 -16.91
C ASN A 73 -13.85 1.34 -15.65
N ALA A 74 -15.01 0.85 -15.20
CA ALA A 74 -15.08 -0.09 -14.07
C ALA A 74 -14.38 -1.42 -14.41
N ASP A 75 -14.62 -1.95 -15.61
CA ASP A 75 -14.03 -3.20 -16.10
C ASP A 75 -12.52 -3.08 -16.30
N LEU A 76 -12.04 -1.95 -16.82
CA LEU A 76 -10.60 -1.64 -16.94
C LEU A 76 -9.93 -1.55 -15.57
N LYS A 77 -10.53 -0.82 -14.61
CA LYS A 77 -10.01 -0.72 -13.24
C LYS A 77 -9.92 -2.11 -12.58
N ASN A 78 -10.92 -2.96 -12.79
CA ASN A 78 -10.92 -4.33 -12.27
C ASN A 78 -9.86 -5.20 -12.94
N SER A 79 -9.71 -5.12 -14.27
CA SER A 79 -8.72 -5.87 -15.04
C SER A 79 -7.29 -5.53 -14.62
N VAL A 80 -6.99 -4.25 -14.42
CA VAL A 80 -5.69 -3.79 -13.90
C VAL A 80 -5.44 -4.33 -12.49
N ARG A 81 -6.43 -4.26 -11.60
CA ARG A 81 -6.31 -4.81 -10.23
C ARG A 81 -6.02 -6.33 -10.23
N VAL A 82 -6.68 -7.09 -11.10
CA VAL A 82 -6.49 -8.54 -11.21
C VAL A 82 -5.11 -8.87 -11.79
N LYS A 83 -4.65 -8.14 -12.81
CA LYS A 83 -3.29 -8.31 -13.36
C LYS A 83 -2.21 -8.01 -12.34
N ILE A 84 -2.33 -6.93 -11.57
CA ILE A 84 -1.38 -6.58 -10.50
C ILE A 84 -1.31 -7.70 -9.44
N LYS A 85 -2.44 -8.28 -9.04
CA LYS A 85 -2.46 -9.38 -8.05
C LYS A 85 -1.75 -10.64 -8.53
N ARG A 86 -1.89 -11.01 -9.82
CA ARG A 86 -1.19 -12.17 -10.38
C ARG A 86 0.30 -11.91 -10.49
N ASN A 87 0.66 -10.74 -11.02
CA ASN A 87 2.06 -10.36 -11.19
C ASN A 87 2.78 -10.14 -9.85
N PHE A 88 2.07 -9.77 -8.78
CA PHE A 88 2.70 -9.48 -7.49
C PHE A 88 3.53 -10.64 -6.94
N ASN A 89 3.03 -11.88 -6.99
CA ASN A 89 3.79 -13.03 -6.49
C ASN A 89 5.02 -13.32 -7.36
N ASP A 90 4.92 -13.06 -8.67
CA ASP A 90 6.01 -13.24 -9.63
C ASP A 90 7.07 -12.15 -9.41
N ILE A 91 6.68 -10.88 -9.38
CA ILE A 91 7.51 -9.71 -9.03
C ILE A 91 8.23 -9.92 -7.69
N LEU A 92 7.53 -10.44 -6.68
CA LEU A 92 8.09 -10.65 -5.36
C LEU A 92 9.24 -11.66 -5.40
N ASN A 93 9.10 -12.75 -6.18
CA ASN A 93 10.14 -13.77 -6.31
C ASN A 93 11.24 -13.42 -7.33
N GLU A 94 10.97 -12.49 -8.26
CA GLU A 94 11.96 -11.93 -9.19
C GLU A 94 12.79 -10.80 -8.55
N SER A 95 12.29 -10.21 -7.45
CA SER A 95 12.99 -9.14 -6.74
C SER A 95 14.27 -9.60 -6.04
N SER A 96 15.13 -8.63 -5.66
CA SER A 96 16.38 -8.86 -4.95
C SER A 96 16.18 -9.77 -3.73
N LYS A 97 17.01 -10.81 -3.65
CA LYS A 97 17.00 -11.78 -2.56
C LYS A 97 17.74 -11.17 -1.36
N PRO A 98 17.21 -11.29 -0.14
CA PRO A 98 17.90 -10.81 1.04
C PRO A 98 19.17 -11.64 1.30
N ASP A 99 20.19 -11.00 1.88
CA ASP A 99 21.46 -11.65 2.22
C ASP A 99 21.35 -12.51 3.48
N ILE A 100 20.38 -12.19 4.35
CA ILE A 100 20.11 -12.87 5.62
C ILE A 100 18.72 -13.48 5.60
N SER A 101 18.55 -14.60 6.30
CA SER A 101 17.25 -15.22 6.52
C SER A 101 16.41 -14.44 7.53
N TYR A 102 15.10 -14.67 7.53
CA TYR A 102 14.20 -14.06 8.51
C TYR A 102 14.56 -14.42 9.96
N ASN A 103 15.02 -15.65 10.22
CA ASN A 103 15.43 -16.08 11.56
C ASN A 103 16.71 -15.38 12.02
N GLU A 104 17.73 -15.32 11.17
CA GLU A 104 18.96 -14.57 11.45
C GLU A 104 18.66 -13.09 11.71
N PHE A 105 17.73 -12.50 10.94
CA PHE A 105 17.27 -11.14 11.19
C PHE A 105 16.64 -10.98 12.57
N ILE A 106 15.77 -11.89 13.00
CA ILE A 106 15.19 -11.86 14.35
C ILE A 106 16.29 -11.94 15.41
N GLU A 107 17.25 -12.85 15.27
CA GLU A 107 18.34 -13.00 16.23
C GLU A 107 19.19 -11.73 16.33
N LEU A 108 19.59 -11.15 15.20
CA LEU A 108 20.33 -9.89 15.15
C LEU A 108 19.55 -8.75 15.82
N LEU A 109 18.25 -8.69 15.55
CA LEU A 109 17.36 -7.68 16.11
C LEU A 109 17.26 -7.82 17.64
N LEU A 110 17.05 -9.03 18.14
CA LEU A 110 16.97 -9.31 19.58
C LEU A 110 18.30 -9.07 20.31
N ASN A 111 19.43 -9.40 19.68
CA ASN A 111 20.76 -9.17 20.27
C ASN A 111 21.13 -7.69 20.34
N SER A 112 20.47 -6.83 19.55
CA SER A 112 20.72 -5.39 19.54
C SER A 112 19.86 -4.60 20.53
N VAL A 113 18.92 -5.26 21.23
CA VAL A 113 17.93 -4.61 22.11
C VAL A 113 18.57 -3.81 23.24
N GLU A 114 19.67 -4.29 23.81
CA GLU A 114 20.41 -3.61 24.88
C GLU A 114 20.75 -2.15 24.53
N ASN A 115 21.16 -1.91 23.28
CA ASN A 115 21.57 -0.59 22.80
C ASN A 115 20.45 0.46 22.80
N TYR A 116 19.19 0.02 22.97
CA TYR A 116 18.02 0.89 22.95
C TYR A 116 17.38 1.05 24.35
N LEU A 117 17.97 0.48 25.40
CA LEU A 117 17.45 0.58 26.77
C LEU A 117 17.39 2.04 27.25
N ASP A 118 18.45 2.82 27.01
CA ASP A 118 18.49 4.22 27.43
C ASP A 118 17.38 5.06 26.79
N ILE A 119 17.00 4.74 25.55
CA ILE A 119 15.88 5.39 24.86
C ILE A 119 14.59 5.08 25.61
N VAL A 120 14.38 3.83 26.04
CA VAL A 120 13.20 3.42 26.81
C VAL A 120 13.16 4.13 28.15
N PHE A 121 14.30 4.22 28.86
CA PHE A 121 14.40 4.91 30.15
C PHE A 121 14.04 6.40 30.05
N ASN A 122 14.48 7.06 28.98
CA ASN A 122 14.21 8.48 28.77
C ASN A 122 12.80 8.73 28.21
N THR A 123 12.29 7.82 27.39
CA THR A 123 11.00 7.96 26.70
C THR A 123 10.01 6.88 27.13
N ASN A 124 9.83 5.83 26.32
CA ASN A 124 8.95 4.69 26.55
C ASN A 124 9.34 3.50 25.66
N LEU A 125 8.74 2.33 25.94
CA LEU A 125 8.98 1.09 25.19
C LEU A 125 8.75 1.23 23.67
N LEU A 126 7.67 1.90 23.26
CA LEU A 126 7.33 2.02 21.83
C LEU A 126 8.43 2.73 21.05
N LYS A 127 8.96 3.82 21.60
CA LYS A 127 10.04 4.57 20.95
C LYS A 127 11.30 3.73 20.84
N GLY A 128 11.65 2.95 21.88
CA GLY A 128 12.75 1.99 21.81
C GLY A 128 12.57 0.94 20.70
N ILE A 129 11.37 0.36 20.58
CA ILE A 129 11.04 -0.58 19.49
C ILE A 129 11.11 0.11 18.11
N TYR A 130 10.59 1.33 17.99
CA TYR A 130 10.60 2.07 16.72
C TYR A 130 12.01 2.38 16.25
N ASP A 131 12.88 2.81 17.17
CA ASP A 131 14.26 3.16 16.82
C ASP A 131 15.08 1.91 16.51
N LEU A 132 14.84 0.80 17.22
CA LEU A 132 15.40 -0.51 16.88
C LEU A 132 15.04 -0.93 15.45
N PHE A 133 13.74 -0.93 15.10
CA PHE A 133 13.34 -1.27 13.73
C PHE A 133 13.87 -0.28 12.70
N THR A 134 13.88 1.02 13.00
CA THR A 134 14.37 2.06 12.09
C THR A 134 15.84 1.83 11.73
N HIS A 135 16.69 1.57 12.73
CA HIS A 135 18.10 1.29 12.51
C HIS A 135 18.33 0.10 11.58
N PHE A 136 17.60 -1.01 11.80
CA PHE A 136 17.72 -2.19 10.95
C PHE A 136 17.19 -1.93 9.54
N ILE A 137 16.10 -1.19 9.41
CA ILE A 137 15.54 -0.84 8.10
C ILE A 137 16.55 -0.01 7.30
N GLU A 138 17.16 0.99 7.92
CA GLU A 138 18.15 1.87 7.28
C GLU A 138 19.47 1.16 6.98
N LYS A 139 19.90 0.23 7.86
CA LYS A 139 21.16 -0.51 7.70
C LYS A 139 21.14 -1.51 6.54
N TYR A 140 20.02 -2.21 6.36
CA TYR A 140 19.91 -3.30 5.39
C TYR A 140 19.10 -2.94 4.14
N ASP A 141 18.22 -1.93 4.21
CA ASP A 141 17.38 -1.41 3.12
C ASP A 141 16.78 -2.52 2.23
N ASP A 142 17.24 -2.66 0.98
CA ASP A 142 16.75 -3.65 0.02
C ASP A 142 17.01 -5.11 0.41
N LYS A 143 17.98 -5.36 1.29
CA LYS A 143 18.44 -6.70 1.68
C LYS A 143 17.70 -7.26 2.89
N LEU A 144 16.67 -6.56 3.37
CA LEU A 144 15.85 -7.03 4.48
C LEU A 144 15.01 -8.27 4.09
N PRO A 145 14.95 -9.30 4.95
CA PRO A 145 14.10 -10.46 4.73
C PRO A 145 12.63 -10.23 5.09
N ILE A 146 12.20 -8.97 5.26
CA ILE A 146 10.83 -8.56 5.52
C ILE A 146 10.44 -7.37 4.64
N ARG A 147 9.28 -7.42 4.00
CA ARG A 147 8.78 -6.38 3.09
C ARG A 147 7.29 -6.12 3.27
N SER A 148 6.84 -4.93 2.89
CA SER A 148 5.42 -4.58 2.81
C SER A 148 5.12 -3.76 1.56
N TYR A 149 3.86 -3.79 1.11
CA TYR A 149 3.42 -3.17 -0.13
C TYR A 149 2.14 -2.36 0.06
N ASP A 150 1.95 -1.35 -0.78
CA ASP A 150 0.78 -0.46 -0.78
C ASP A 150 -0.54 -1.13 -1.20
N VAL A 151 -0.50 -2.40 -1.59
CA VAL A 151 -1.69 -3.18 -2.01
C VAL A 151 -2.60 -3.54 -0.84
N LYS A 152 -2.02 -3.90 0.32
CA LYS A 152 -2.76 -4.29 1.53
C LYS A 152 -2.10 -3.69 2.77
N PRO A 153 -2.83 -2.89 3.58
CA PRO A 153 -2.28 -2.28 4.78
C PRO A 153 -1.89 -3.34 5.81
N ASN A 154 -0.80 -3.10 6.53
CA ASN A 154 -0.30 -3.94 7.63
C ASN A 154 -0.11 -5.43 7.26
N LYS A 155 0.23 -5.70 5.99
CA LYS A 155 0.63 -7.04 5.53
C LYS A 155 2.12 -7.08 5.26
N PHE A 156 2.76 -8.10 5.82
CA PHE A 156 4.20 -8.31 5.74
C PHE A 156 4.48 -9.61 4.99
N TYR A 157 5.52 -9.58 4.20
CA TYR A 157 6.05 -10.71 3.47
C TYR A 157 7.44 -10.98 3.98
N ILE A 158 7.74 -12.23 4.31
CA ILE A 158 9.06 -12.65 4.77
C ILE A 158 9.69 -13.59 3.76
N TYR A 159 11.02 -13.56 3.67
CA TYR A 159 11.75 -14.50 2.84
C TYR A 159 12.03 -15.77 3.63
N ASP A 160 11.30 -16.83 3.29
CA ASP A 160 11.37 -18.12 3.94
C ASP A 160 12.63 -18.89 3.52
N THR A 161 13.06 -19.82 4.36
CA THR A 161 14.12 -20.81 4.15
C THR A 161 14.01 -21.56 2.81
N ASN A 162 12.78 -21.73 2.31
CA ASN A 162 12.50 -22.30 0.99
C ASN A 162 12.81 -21.36 -0.19
N LYS A 163 13.51 -20.24 0.05
CA LYS A 163 13.87 -19.21 -0.95
C LYS A 163 12.65 -18.61 -1.66
N LYS A 164 11.56 -18.44 -0.91
CA LYS A 164 10.31 -17.87 -1.41
C LYS A 164 9.79 -16.85 -0.43
N TRP A 165 9.15 -15.82 -0.97
CA TRP A 165 8.45 -14.86 -0.14
C TRP A 165 7.08 -15.41 0.29
N VAL A 166 6.84 -15.44 1.60
CA VAL A 166 5.62 -15.96 2.21
C VAL A 166 4.95 -14.84 3.00
N LEU A 167 3.62 -14.82 2.98
CA LEU A 167 2.83 -13.87 3.76
C LEU A 167 2.97 -14.22 5.25
N LEU A 168 3.46 -13.27 6.04
CA LEU A 168 3.54 -13.38 7.49
C LEU A 168 2.14 -13.20 8.10
N SER A 169 1.79 -14.07 9.05
CA SER A 169 0.53 -13.92 9.76
C SER A 169 0.59 -12.76 10.76
N ASN A 170 -0.57 -12.23 11.14
CA ASN A 170 -0.62 -11.22 12.19
C ASN A 170 -0.14 -11.78 13.54
N SER A 171 -0.34 -13.07 13.80
CA SER A 171 0.12 -13.72 15.03
C SER A 171 1.65 -13.74 15.10
N ASP A 172 2.32 -14.06 13.99
CA ASP A 172 3.77 -14.21 13.97
C ASP A 172 4.49 -12.87 14.22
N ILE A 173 3.99 -11.78 13.64
CA ILE A 173 4.55 -10.45 13.91
C ILE A 173 4.24 -10.01 15.35
N ASP A 174 3.05 -10.34 15.87
CA ASP A 174 2.69 -10.04 17.26
C ASP A 174 3.57 -10.82 18.24
N HIS A 175 3.95 -12.07 17.92
CA HIS A 175 4.93 -12.86 18.67
C HIS A 175 6.34 -12.26 18.61
N LEU A 176 6.77 -11.73 17.45
CA LEU A 176 8.04 -11.00 17.33
C LEU A 176 8.04 -9.77 18.24
N ILE A 177 6.97 -8.97 18.21
CA ILE A 177 6.84 -7.77 19.06
C ILE A 177 6.86 -8.14 20.54
N ALA A 178 6.18 -9.22 20.93
CA ALA A 178 6.21 -9.74 22.29
C ALA A 178 7.62 -10.20 22.69
N SER A 179 8.34 -10.89 21.80
CA SER A 179 9.71 -11.36 22.02
C SER A 179 10.68 -10.20 22.22
N ILE A 180 10.55 -9.13 21.43
CA ILE A 180 11.34 -7.90 21.60
C ILE A 180 11.01 -7.24 22.95
N SER A 181 9.73 -7.13 23.28
CA SER A 181 9.29 -6.52 24.55
C SER A 181 9.83 -7.29 25.76
N TYR A 182 9.77 -8.62 25.71
CA TYR A 182 10.37 -9.48 26.73
C TYR A 182 11.89 -9.33 26.77
N ARG A 183 12.55 -9.19 25.61
CA ARG A 183 14.00 -8.99 25.57
C ARG A 183 14.42 -7.70 26.24
N PHE A 184 13.67 -6.60 26.09
CA PHE A 184 13.93 -5.36 26.84
C PHE A 184 13.89 -5.59 28.36
N LEU A 185 12.95 -6.40 28.85
CA LEU A 185 12.88 -6.75 30.27
C LEU A 185 14.09 -7.57 30.74
N VAL A 186 14.51 -8.56 29.94
CA VAL A 186 15.71 -9.37 30.24
C VAL A 186 16.96 -8.50 30.29
N GLU A 187 17.16 -7.65 29.29
CA GLU A 187 18.35 -6.78 29.23
C GLU A 187 18.33 -5.72 30.33
N PHE A 188 17.16 -5.19 30.71
CA PHE A 188 17.04 -4.33 31.89
C PHE A 188 17.46 -5.03 33.17
N ASN A 189 17.00 -6.26 33.37
CA ASN A 189 17.37 -7.04 34.55
C ASN A 189 18.90 -7.23 34.60
N ARG A 190 19.48 -7.68 33.48
CA ARG A 190 20.90 -7.97 33.35
C ARG A 190 21.78 -6.73 33.48
N CYS A 191 21.48 -5.67 32.75
CA CYS A 191 22.39 -4.53 32.58
C CYS A 191 22.19 -3.43 33.62
N TRP A 192 20.99 -3.31 34.18
CA TRP A 192 20.67 -2.22 35.11
C TRP A 192 20.30 -2.70 36.50
N TYR A 193 19.35 -3.64 36.62
CA TYR A 193 18.85 -4.07 37.93
C TYR A 193 19.92 -4.78 38.76
N LEU A 194 20.57 -5.81 38.21
CA LEU A 194 21.57 -6.59 38.95
C LEU A 194 22.77 -5.72 39.39
N VAL A 195 23.19 -4.78 38.53
CA VAL A 195 24.31 -3.86 38.81
C VAL A 195 23.98 -2.86 39.91
N ASN A 196 22.71 -2.44 40.00
CA ASN A 196 22.27 -1.42 40.95
C ASN A 196 21.49 -1.99 42.14
N LYS A 197 21.45 -3.32 42.31
CA LYS A 197 20.61 -3.98 43.31
C LYS A 197 20.86 -3.45 44.73
N ASP A 198 22.13 -3.38 45.15
CA ASP A 198 22.50 -2.89 46.48
C ASP A 198 22.11 -1.42 46.67
N LYS A 199 22.23 -0.60 45.62
CA LYS A 199 21.81 0.81 45.65
C LYS A 199 20.29 0.94 45.71
N ILE A 200 19.56 0.08 45.01
CA ILE A 200 18.10 0.04 45.07
C ILE A 200 17.63 -0.32 46.48
N GLU A 201 18.32 -1.17 47.22
CA GLU A 201 17.92 -1.50 48.59
C GLU A 201 18.16 -0.34 49.57
N ASN A 202 19.28 0.36 49.40
CA ASN A 202 19.79 1.34 50.37
C ASN A 202 19.48 2.81 50.04
N GLU A 203 19.25 3.16 48.77
CA GLU A 203 19.04 4.53 48.31
C GLU A 203 17.62 4.74 47.74
N GLU A 204 16.89 5.72 48.26
CA GLU A 204 15.51 6.01 47.83
C GLU A 204 15.43 6.50 46.38
N THR A 205 16.45 7.24 45.93
CA THR A 205 16.58 7.72 44.54
C THR A 205 16.59 6.55 43.54
N TYR A 206 17.38 5.50 43.82
CA TYR A 206 17.47 4.32 42.97
C TYR A 206 16.19 3.48 43.00
N LYS A 207 15.45 3.44 44.12
CA LYS A 207 14.10 2.83 44.17
C LYS A 207 13.14 3.52 43.22
N ILE A 208 13.12 4.86 43.22
CA ILE A 208 12.27 5.65 42.33
C ILE A 208 12.68 5.43 40.86
N MET A 209 13.99 5.43 40.57
CA MET A 209 14.49 5.15 39.22
C MET A 209 14.09 3.76 38.73
N TYR A 210 14.25 2.73 39.58
CA TYR A 210 13.84 1.36 39.27
C TYR A 210 12.35 1.30 38.91
N MET A 211 11.47 1.86 39.75
CA MET A 211 10.03 1.86 39.52
C MET A 211 9.68 2.56 38.20
N ASN A 212 10.30 3.72 37.93
CA ASN A 212 10.06 4.48 36.69
C ASN A 212 10.52 3.72 35.45
N TYR A 213 11.72 3.14 35.46
CA TYR A 213 12.27 2.41 34.31
C TYR A 213 11.51 1.11 34.07
N TYR A 214 11.21 0.38 35.13
CA TYR A 214 10.43 -0.84 35.05
C TYR A 214 9.04 -0.58 34.47
N LEU A 215 8.35 0.47 34.95
CA LEU A 215 7.05 0.87 34.42
C LEU A 215 7.13 1.23 32.92
N LYS A 216 8.18 1.94 32.49
CA LYS A 216 8.39 2.29 31.08
C LYS A 216 8.65 1.07 30.20
N ILE A 217 9.40 0.07 30.68
CA ILE A 217 9.67 -1.19 29.98
C ILE A 217 8.40 -2.03 29.83
N LEU A 218 7.51 -2.02 30.82
CA LEU A 218 6.22 -2.70 30.72
C LEU A 218 5.23 -1.99 29.78
N GLY A 219 5.60 -0.84 29.20
CA GLY A 219 4.76 -0.07 28.30
C GLY A 219 3.92 1.03 28.98
N GLY A 220 4.12 1.23 30.29
CA GLY A 220 3.39 2.22 31.08
C GLY A 220 1.98 1.76 31.48
N ASP A 221 1.29 2.62 32.23
CA ASP A 221 0.07 2.27 32.96
C ASP A 221 -1.19 2.12 32.08
N ARG A 222 -1.15 2.62 30.84
CA ARG A 222 -2.32 2.69 29.93
C ARG A 222 -2.19 1.84 28.66
N MET A 223 -1.03 1.23 28.43
CA MET A 223 -0.74 0.48 27.21
C MET A 223 -1.02 -0.99 27.45
N ASN A 224 -1.90 -1.58 26.64
CA ASN A 224 -2.08 -3.03 26.58
C ASN A 224 -1.37 -3.60 25.34
N ASP A 225 -1.17 -4.92 25.34
CA ASP A 225 -0.45 -5.62 24.28
C ASP A 225 -1.07 -5.39 22.89
N GLU A 226 -2.40 -5.37 22.79
CA GLU A 226 -3.11 -5.19 21.53
C GLU A 226 -2.87 -3.79 20.92
N LYS A 227 -2.94 -2.74 21.75
CA LYS A 227 -2.63 -1.37 21.31
C LYS A 227 -1.17 -1.25 20.89
N ARG A 228 -0.25 -1.81 21.69
CA ARG A 228 1.19 -1.84 21.36
C ARG A 228 1.41 -2.50 20.01
N ASN A 229 0.89 -3.72 19.82
CA ASN A 229 1.08 -4.49 18.59
C ASN A 229 0.49 -3.76 17.38
N THR A 230 -0.67 -3.11 17.53
CA THR A 230 -1.28 -2.34 16.44
C THR A 230 -0.45 -1.12 16.06
N GLN A 231 0.06 -0.37 17.03
CA GLN A 231 0.91 0.79 16.78
C GLN A 231 2.25 0.40 16.16
N VAL A 232 2.90 -0.64 16.68
CA VAL A 232 4.18 -1.14 16.14
C VAL A 232 4.01 -1.68 14.73
N ARG A 233 2.98 -2.49 14.44
CA ARG A 233 2.70 -2.95 13.07
C ARG A 233 2.49 -1.79 12.11
N SER A 234 1.69 -0.80 12.49
CA SER A 234 1.44 0.39 11.67
C SER A 234 2.73 1.16 11.39
N PHE A 235 3.60 1.31 12.40
CA PHE A 235 4.89 1.96 12.25
C PHE A 235 5.80 1.21 11.26
N ILE A 236 6.02 -0.08 11.49
CA ILE A 236 6.88 -0.92 10.63
C ILE A 236 6.32 -0.94 9.20
N TYR A 237 5.00 -1.08 9.05
CA TYR A 237 4.35 -1.05 7.73
C TYR A 237 4.64 0.26 7.00
N ASN A 238 4.48 1.41 7.68
CA ASN A 238 4.70 2.71 7.05
C ASN A 238 6.15 2.97 6.66
N LYS A 239 7.11 2.37 7.38
CA LYS A 239 8.53 2.44 7.06
C LYS A 239 8.92 1.49 5.91
N LEU A 240 8.33 0.30 5.85
CA LEU A 240 8.65 -0.71 4.84
C LEU A 240 7.83 -0.58 3.55
N LYS A 241 6.70 0.16 3.55
CA LYS A 241 5.76 0.14 2.42
C LYS A 241 6.44 0.63 1.14
N ARG A 242 6.44 -0.24 0.12
CA ARG A 242 6.88 0.11 -1.23
C ARG A 242 5.67 0.23 -2.14
N ASN A 243 5.78 1.15 -3.10
CA ASN A 243 4.77 1.29 -4.14
C ASN A 243 4.97 0.15 -5.15
N ILE A 244 3.96 -0.70 -5.30
CA ILE A 244 4.07 -1.83 -6.22
C ILE A 244 4.21 -1.37 -7.68
N ARG A 245 3.67 -0.20 -8.05
CA ARG A 245 3.70 0.33 -9.41
C ARG A 245 5.07 0.88 -9.79
N SER A 246 5.82 1.46 -8.86
CA SER A 246 7.19 1.90 -9.15
C SER A 246 8.09 0.69 -9.43
N GLN A 247 7.91 -0.39 -8.66
CA GLN A 247 8.69 -1.62 -8.85
C GLN A 247 8.35 -2.36 -10.16
N CYS A 248 7.07 -2.32 -10.60
CA CYS A 248 6.70 -2.82 -11.93
C CYS A 248 7.36 -2.05 -13.09
N LEU A 249 7.68 -0.76 -12.91
CA LEU A 249 8.32 0.05 -13.95
C LEU A 249 9.81 -0.23 -14.04
N GLU A 250 10.48 -0.43 -12.90
CA GLU A 250 11.91 -0.77 -12.81
C GLU A 250 12.26 -2.16 -13.37
N ILE A 251 11.34 -3.12 -13.30
CA ILE A 251 11.56 -4.48 -13.85
C ILE A 251 11.41 -4.51 -15.39
N ASN A 252 10.71 -3.52 -15.97
CA ASN A 252 10.49 -3.42 -17.42
C ASN A 252 11.44 -2.43 -18.12
N SER A 253 12.45 -1.92 -17.41
CA SER A 253 13.52 -1.03 -17.92
C SER A 253 14.87 -1.73 -17.88
#